data_AF-A0A2H0XZR4-F1
#
_entry.id   AF-A0A2H0XZR4-F1
#
_cell.length_a   1.000
_cell.length_b   1.000
_cell.length_c   1.000
_cell.angle_alpha   90.00
_cell.angle_beta   90.00
_cell.angle_gamma   90.00
#
_symmetry.space_group_name_H-M   'P 1'
#
loop_
_entity.id
_entity.type
_entity.pdbx_description
1 polymer ?
#
loop_
_entity_poly.entity_id
_entity_poly.type
_entity_poly.pdbx_seq_one_letter_code
_entity_poly.pdbx_strand_id
1 'polypeptide(L)'
;MSVATKDKFWAATAYLFGVPALYLVLTRPVGVGFVGYHAKQAFYLWLYYALIGLGLKLFVHWIWLYWFVPGLETLSNLIFLAMFCYAAFCAGRVLMGRTF
;
A
#
# COMPACT_ATOMS: atom_id res chain seq x y z
N MET A 1 7.27 18.29 -17.63
CA MET A 1 5.96 17.94 -18.22
C MET A 1 4.89 18.12 -17.16
N SER A 2 3.85 18.93 -17.44
CA SER A 2 2.70 19.07 -16.53
C SER A 2 1.90 17.76 -16.56
N VAL A 3 1.85 17.06 -15.43
CA VAL A 3 1.05 15.82 -15.30
C VAL A 3 -0.42 16.20 -15.11
N ALA A 4 -1.31 15.62 -15.91
CA ALA A 4 -2.73 15.88 -15.82
C ALA A 4 -3.29 15.54 -14.42
N THR A 5 -4.18 16.38 -13.88
CA THR A 5 -4.80 16.19 -12.56
C THR A 5 -5.49 14.83 -12.43
N LYS A 6 -6.11 14.36 -13.51
CA LYS A 6 -6.74 13.04 -13.59
C LYS A 6 -5.73 11.91 -13.32
N ASP A 7 -4.54 11.98 -13.91
CA ASP A 7 -3.50 10.97 -13.76
C ASP A 7 -2.93 10.93 -12.33
N LYS A 8 -2.82 12.10 -11.67
CA LYS A 8 -2.43 12.18 -10.25
C LYS A 8 -3.48 11.52 -9.34
N PHE A 9 -4.77 11.73 -9.63
CA PHE A 9 -5.85 11.13 -8.87
C PHE A 9 -5.87 9.60 -9.01
N TRP A 10 -5.75 9.07 -10.23
CA TRP A 10 -5.66 7.62 -10.45
C TRP A 10 -4.43 6.99 -9.78
N ALA A 11 -3.29 7.66 -9.82
CA ALA A 11 -2.09 7.18 -9.13
C ALA A 11 -2.29 7.20 -7.60
N ALA A 12 -2.93 8.23 -7.04
CA ALA A 12 -3.21 8.30 -5.61
C ALA A 12 -4.21 7.24 -5.12
N THR A 13 -5.25 6.94 -5.91
CA THR A 13 -6.21 5.88 -5.56
C THR A 13 -5.57 4.49 -5.57
N ALA A 14 -4.55 4.25 -6.41
CA ALA A 14 -3.77 3.02 -6.36
C ALA A 14 -3.03 2.84 -5.02
N TYR A 15 -2.50 3.91 -4.42
CA TYR A 15 -1.89 3.82 -3.09
C TYR A 15 -2.91 3.58 -1.99
N LEU A 16 -4.07 4.23 -2.06
CA LEU A 16 -5.12 4.11 -1.03
C LEU A 16 -5.87 2.78 -1.09
N PHE A 17 -6.01 2.21 -2.27
CA PHE A 17 -6.80 1.03 -2.52
C PHE A 17 -5.99 0.04 -3.37
N GLY A 18 -5.56 -1.08 -2.76
CA GLY A 18 -4.71 -2.07 -3.44
C GLY A 18 -5.35 -2.73 -4.66
N VAL A 19 -6.68 -2.89 -4.68
CA VAL A 19 -7.41 -3.50 -5.82
C VAL A 19 -7.42 -2.59 -7.06
N PRO A 20 -7.66 -1.26 -6.95
CA PRO A 20 -7.41 -0.30 -8.03
C PRO A 20 -5.98 -0.25 -8.56
N ALA A 21 -4.96 -0.47 -7.71
CA ALA A 21 -3.57 -0.53 -8.16
C ALA A 21 -3.35 -1.66 -9.17
N LEU A 22 -3.86 -2.85 -8.86
CA LEU A 22 -3.82 -4.02 -9.75
C LEU A 22 -4.52 -3.74 -11.08
N TYR A 23 -5.72 -3.16 -11.05
CA TYR A 23 -6.46 -2.81 -12.26
C TYR A 23 -5.71 -1.77 -13.12
N LEU A 24 -5.13 -0.73 -12.51
CA LEU A 24 -4.38 0.31 -13.24
C LEU A 24 -3.06 -0.21 -13.82
N VAL A 25 -2.36 -1.09 -13.12
CA VAL A 25 -1.15 -1.77 -13.64
C VAL A 25 -1.50 -2.71 -14.80
N LEU A 26 -2.63 -3.40 -14.75
CA LEU A 26 -3.04 -4.37 -15.77
C LEU A 26 -3.67 -3.72 -17.01
N THR A 27 -4.31 -2.55 -16.87
CA THR A 27 -5.05 -1.90 -17.96
C THR A 27 -4.28 -0.81 -18.70
N ARG A 28 -3.17 -0.30 -18.13
CA ARG A 28 -2.29 0.64 -18.82
C ARG A 28 -0.88 0.04 -18.97
N PRO A 29 -0.28 0.08 -20.18
CA PRO A 29 1.03 -0.54 -20.41
C PRO A 29 2.06 0.02 -19.43
N VAL A 30 2.69 -0.90 -18.70
CA VAL A 30 3.73 -0.63 -17.70
C VAL A 30 4.90 0.07 -18.40
N GLY A 31 5.30 1.24 -17.89
CA GLY A 31 6.53 1.93 -18.32
C GLY A 31 6.34 3.19 -19.16
N VAL A 32 5.11 3.59 -19.49
CA VAL A 32 4.86 4.82 -20.27
C VAL A 32 4.15 5.88 -19.41
N GLY A 33 4.92 6.69 -18.69
CA GLY A 33 4.44 7.89 -17.99
C GLY A 33 4.19 7.76 -16.48
N PHE A 34 3.87 8.90 -15.85
CA PHE A 34 3.75 9.12 -14.40
C PHE A 34 2.84 8.09 -13.69
N VAL A 35 1.72 7.72 -14.32
CA VAL A 35 0.76 6.75 -13.76
C VAL A 35 1.36 5.36 -13.65
N GLY A 36 2.07 4.88 -14.69
CA GLY A 36 2.63 3.53 -14.70
C GLY A 36 3.72 3.34 -13.64
N TYR A 37 4.57 4.34 -13.45
CA TYR A 37 5.61 4.33 -12.41
C TYR A 37 5.00 4.21 -11.00
N HIS A 38 4.03 5.07 -10.70
CA HIS A 38 3.36 5.07 -9.40
C HIS A 38 2.47 3.84 -9.17
N ALA A 39 1.87 3.29 -10.22
CA ALA A 39 1.08 2.07 -10.13
C ALA A 39 1.96 0.86 -9.76
N LYS A 40 3.18 0.75 -10.32
CA LYS A 40 4.17 -0.29 -9.94
C LYS A 40 4.61 -0.14 -8.47
N GLN A 41 4.90 1.08 -8.04
CA GLN A 41 5.26 1.35 -6.64
C GLN A 41 4.12 1.01 -5.67
N ALA A 42 2.88 1.41 -5.99
CA ALA A 42 1.71 1.05 -5.21
C ALA A 42 1.49 -0.47 -5.15
N PHE A 43 1.70 -1.18 -6.26
CA PHE A 43 1.61 -2.64 -6.29
C PHE A 43 2.61 -3.30 -5.33
N TYR A 44 3.90 -2.90 -5.35
CA TYR A 44 4.87 -3.45 -4.41
C TYR A 44 4.54 -3.11 -2.96
N LEU A 45 4.07 -1.89 -2.69
CA LEU A 45 3.66 -1.49 -1.36
C LEU A 45 2.57 -2.41 -0.80
N TRP A 46 1.52 -2.67 -1.59
CA TRP A 46 0.45 -3.58 -1.21
C TRP A 46 0.90 -5.04 -1.13
N LEU A 47 1.84 -5.48 -1.98
CA LEU A 47 2.45 -6.80 -1.90
C LEU A 47 3.22 -6.99 -0.59
N TYR A 48 4.06 -6.02 -0.22
CA TYR A 48 4.76 -6.04 1.07
C TYR A 48 3.76 -6.01 2.23
N TYR A 49 2.66 -5.29 2.09
CA TYR A 49 1.64 -5.22 3.14
C TYR A 49 0.93 -6.55 3.33
N ALA A 50 0.63 -7.26 2.24
CA ALA A 50 0.07 -8.59 2.31
C ALA A 50 1.05 -9.58 2.97
N LEU A 51 2.34 -9.54 2.58
CA LEU A 51 3.36 -10.44 3.14
C LEU A 51 3.61 -10.18 4.64
N ILE A 52 3.81 -8.91 5.03
CA ILE A 52 4.03 -8.53 6.42
C ILE A 52 2.76 -8.81 7.23
N GLY A 53 1.59 -8.43 6.72
CA GLY A 53 0.32 -8.61 7.42
C GLY A 53 0.00 -10.08 7.67
N LEU A 54 0.16 -10.94 6.65
CA LEU A 54 -0.06 -12.36 6.77
C LEU A 54 0.98 -13.03 7.68
N GLY A 55 2.25 -12.64 7.55
CA GLY A 55 3.32 -13.10 8.44
C GLY A 55 3.07 -12.71 9.90
N LEU A 56 2.66 -11.48 10.16
CA LEU A 56 2.38 -10.99 11.50
C LEU A 56 1.16 -11.70 12.11
N LYS A 57 0.07 -11.90 11.35
CA LYS A 57 -1.10 -12.64 11.82
C LYS A 57 -0.78 -14.10 12.12
N LEU A 58 0.00 -14.76 11.28
CA LEU A 58 0.47 -16.13 11.54
C LEU A 58 1.36 -16.18 12.78
N PHE A 59 2.28 -15.23 12.93
CA PHE A 59 3.17 -15.15 14.09
C PHE A 59 2.40 -14.93 15.40
N VAL A 60 1.45 -13.99 15.41
CA VAL A 60 0.57 -13.76 16.56
C VAL A 60 -0.22 -15.03 16.88
N HIS A 61 -0.79 -15.68 15.87
CA HIS A 61 -1.52 -16.94 16.08
C HIS A 61 -0.62 -18.04 16.65
N TRP A 62 0.60 -18.19 16.13
CA TRP A 62 1.60 -19.13 16.65
C TRP A 62 1.94 -18.85 18.11
N ILE A 63 2.16 -17.59 18.50
CA ILE A 63 2.43 -17.24 19.90
C ILE A 63 1.26 -17.65 20.79
N TRP A 64 0.03 -17.35 20.38
CA TRP A 64 -1.17 -17.68 21.14
C TRP A 64 -1.39 -19.18 21.35
N LEU A 65 -0.87 -20.05 20.47
CA LEU A 65 -0.91 -21.50 20.66
C LEU A 65 -0.07 -21.96 21.86
N TYR A 66 0.98 -21.21 22.21
CA TYR A 66 1.90 -21.58 23.30
C TYR A 66 1.64 -20.74 24.55
N TRP A 67 1.58 -19.41 24.44
CA TRP A 67 1.39 -18.48 25.55
C TRP A 67 0.46 -17.33 25.18
N PHE A 68 -0.50 -17.04 26.08
CA PHE A 68 -1.35 -15.86 25.97
C PHE A 68 -0.55 -14.59 26.32
N VAL A 69 -0.39 -13.71 25.34
CA VAL A 69 0.25 -12.39 25.54
C VAL A 69 -0.79 -11.29 25.36
N PRO A 70 -1.25 -10.66 26.46
CA PRO A 70 -2.22 -9.57 26.36
C PRO A 70 -1.61 -8.38 25.61
N GLY A 71 -2.39 -7.79 24.69
CA GLY A 71 -1.98 -6.63 23.89
C GLY A 71 -1.20 -6.95 22.62
N LEU A 72 -0.81 -8.22 22.37
CA LEU A 72 -0.12 -8.61 21.14
C LEU A 72 -0.98 -8.36 19.89
N GLU A 73 -2.30 -8.57 20.00
CA GLU A 73 -3.24 -8.26 18.93
C GLU A 73 -3.40 -6.74 18.71
N THR A 74 -3.39 -5.95 19.78
CA THR A 74 -3.39 -4.48 19.70
C THR A 74 -2.15 -3.98 18.97
N LEU A 75 -0.97 -4.53 19.29
CA LEU A 75 0.28 -4.21 18.59
C LEU A 75 0.20 -4.54 17.11
N SER A 76 -0.36 -5.71 16.76
CA SER A 76 -0.62 -6.08 15.36
C SER A 76 -1.49 -5.05 14.66
N ASN A 77 -2.58 -4.62 15.27
CA ASN A 77 -3.49 -3.64 14.69
C ASN A 77 -2.83 -2.26 14.53
N LEU A 78 -1.96 -1.86 15.46
CA LEU A 78 -1.17 -0.62 15.35
C LEU A 78 -0.18 -0.67 14.17
N ILE A 79 0.44 -1.82 13.91
CA ILE A 79 1.32 -2.00 12.76
C ILE A 79 0.53 -1.84 11.45
N PHE A 80 -0.65 -2.47 11.34
CA PHE A 80 -1.53 -2.28 10.18
C PHE A 80 -1.97 -0.82 10.00
N LEU A 81 -2.28 -0.12 11.10
CA LEU A 81 -2.63 1.30 11.06
C LEU A 81 -1.46 2.16 10.57
N ALA A 82 -0.25 1.92 11.07
CA ALA A 82 0.95 2.64 10.64
C ALA A 82 1.25 2.42 9.14
N MET A 83 1.07 1.20 8.67
CA MET A 83 1.16 0.84 7.25
C MET A 83 0.10 1.61 6.45
N PHE A 84 -1.17 1.62 6.86
CA PHE A 84 -2.19 2.40 6.18
C PHE A 84 -1.88 3.91 6.13
N CYS A 85 -1.38 4.49 7.22
CA CYS A 85 -0.95 5.88 7.27
C CYS A 85 0.18 6.18 6.27
N TYR A 86 1.14 5.25 6.11
CA TYR A 86 2.21 5.40 5.13
C TYR A 86 1.68 5.35 3.69
N ALA A 87 0.74 4.44 3.38
CA ALA A 87 0.07 4.40 2.09
C ALA A 87 -0.67 5.72 1.77
N ALA A 88 -1.38 6.28 2.76
CA ALA A 88 -2.04 7.58 2.64
C ALA A 88 -1.05 8.74 2.42
N PHE A 89 0.10 8.71 3.11
CA PHE A 89 1.17 9.68 2.90
C PHE A 89 1.73 9.62 1.47
N CYS A 90 1.97 8.42 0.93
CA CYS A 90 2.38 8.22 -0.46
C CYS A 90 1.34 8.77 -1.44
N ALA A 91 0.04 8.50 -1.20
CA ALA A 91 -1.05 9.03 -2.02
C ALA A 91 -1.06 10.56 -2.03
N GLY A 92 -0.90 11.20 -0.87
CA GLY A 92 -0.83 12.67 -0.75
C GLY A 92 0.32 13.29 -1.54
N ARG A 93 1.51 12.67 -1.50
CA ARG A 93 2.68 13.13 -2.29
C ARG A 93 2.44 13.05 -3.79
N VAL A 94 1.76 11.99 -4.24
CA VAL A 94 1.43 11.78 -5.66
C VAL A 94 0.42 12.81 -6.15
N LEU A 95 -0.56 13.19 -5.33
CA LEU A 95 -1.48 14.30 -5.63
C LEU A 95 -0.73 15.63 -5.80
N MET A 96 0.34 15.85 -5.04
CA MET A 96 1.23 17.01 -5.21
C MET A 96 2.14 16.91 -6.46
N GLY A 97 2.10 15.79 -7.19
CA GLY A 97 2.94 15.56 -8.36
C GLY A 97 4.40 15.27 -8.03
N ARG A 98 4.71 14.91 -6.78
CA ARG A 98 6.07 14.56 -6.36
C ARG A 98 6.32 13.08 -6.65
N THR A 99 7.35 12.80 -7.45
CA THR A 99 7.95 11.46 -7.51
C THR A 99 8.81 11.23 -6.25
N PHE A 100 9.01 9.97 -5.89
CA PHE A 100 10.01 9.60 -4.87
C PHE A 100 11.42 9.82 -5.42
#